data_AF-A0A2V6N676-F1
#
_entry.id   AF-A0A2V6N676-F1
#
_cell.length_a   1.000
_cell.length_b   1.000
_cell.length_c   1.000
_cell.angle_alpha   90.00
_cell.angle_beta   90.00
_cell.angle_gamma   90.00
#
_symmetry.space_group_name_H-M   'P 1'
#
loop_
_entity.id
_entity.type
_entity.pdbx_description
1 polymer ?
#
loop_
_entity_poly.entity_id
_entity_poly.type
_entity_poly.pdbx_seq_one_letter_code
_entity_poly.pdbx_strand_id
1 'polypeptide(L)'
;MLVADRLSAQELRAELGPGTIGRQIIVLEETTSTNDVVWQMAKDGAPEGIVVFAEQQSAGRGQRGNTWESAAGKGLWFSVLLRPKTAISDPVQLAQQTAQIVATTIQSEFHLSATLKLPNDIYIENRKVAGVLVEMRAQPKAPHLAVLGVGVNVNQMPHDFSEELRERATSLVIARRGPVDRTSFAVALLRNLDLLYRAAHLL
;
A
#
# COMPACT_ATOMS: atom_id res chain seq x y z
N MET A 1 12.29 -18.44 19.18
CA MET A 1 11.97 -17.07 19.63
C MET A 1 11.22 -16.42 18.47
N LEU A 2 9.90 -16.32 18.58
CA LEU A 2 9.08 -15.66 17.54
C LEU A 2 9.49 -14.19 17.57
N VAL A 3 10.26 -13.74 16.58
CA VAL A 3 10.45 -12.31 16.33
C VAL A 3 9.04 -11.75 16.20
N ALA A 4 8.71 -10.73 16.99
CA ALA A 4 7.43 -10.06 16.87
C ALA A 4 7.31 -9.59 15.42
N ASP A 5 6.39 -10.18 14.66
CA ASP A 5 6.04 -9.78 13.29
C ASP A 5 5.24 -8.49 13.40
N ARG A 6 5.88 -7.40 13.85
CA ARG A 6 5.31 -6.05 13.99
C ARG A 6 6.13 -5.08 13.18
N LEU A 7 5.47 -4.19 12.46
CA LEU A 7 6.12 -3.13 11.72
C LEU A 7 6.66 -2.07 12.69
N SER A 8 7.92 -1.72 12.53
CA SER A 8 8.55 -0.61 13.25
C SER A 8 8.82 0.54 12.30
N ALA A 9 8.27 1.72 12.61
CA ALA A 9 8.54 2.93 11.84
C ALA A 9 10.05 3.25 11.78
N GLN A 10 10.78 2.94 12.85
CA GLN A 10 12.23 3.17 12.92
C GLN A 10 12.98 2.23 11.99
N GLU A 11 12.68 0.93 12.01
CA GLU A 11 13.32 -0.07 11.15
C GLU A 11 13.03 0.20 9.68
N LEU A 12 11.75 0.42 9.34
CA LEU A 12 11.34 0.77 7.98
C LEU A 12 12.11 2.00 7.48
N ARG A 13 12.19 3.06 8.28
CA ARG A 13 12.87 4.30 7.88
C ARG A 13 14.40 4.12 7.77
N ALA A 14 15.01 3.32 8.65
CA ALA A 14 16.45 3.09 8.66
C ALA A 14 16.92 2.39 7.36
N GLU A 15 16.10 1.49 6.84
CA GLU A 15 16.36 0.80 5.57
C GLU A 15 16.03 1.66 4.34
N LEU A 16 15.28 2.75 4.47
CA LEU A 16 14.98 3.61 3.33
C LEU A 16 16.11 4.60 3.05
N GLY A 17 16.73 4.47 1.87
CA GLY A 17 17.68 5.44 1.31
C GLY A 17 17.06 6.81 1.01
N PRO A 18 17.81 7.74 0.39
CA PRO A 18 17.29 9.07 0.05
C PRO A 18 16.12 8.98 -0.94
N GLY A 19 15.06 9.75 -0.69
CA GLY A 19 13.83 9.74 -1.47
C GLY A 19 12.79 10.72 -0.93
N THR A 20 11.65 10.81 -1.60
CA THR A 20 10.49 11.58 -1.17
C THR A 20 9.61 10.75 -0.24
N ILE A 21 9.25 9.52 -0.64
CA ILE A 21 8.36 8.63 0.11
C ILE A 21 9.10 8.01 1.31
N GLY A 22 8.43 7.96 2.47
CA GLY A 22 8.92 7.28 3.66
C GLY A 22 10.01 8.03 4.42
N ARG A 23 10.14 9.35 4.25
CA ARG A 23 10.97 10.21 5.13
C ARG A 23 10.35 10.38 6.52
N GLN A 24 9.03 10.37 6.57
CA GLN A 24 8.26 10.23 7.79
C GLN A 24 7.37 8.99 7.66
N ILE A 25 7.47 8.09 8.63
CA ILE A 25 6.67 6.87 8.71
C ILE A 25 5.98 6.86 10.08
N ILE A 26 4.70 6.55 10.07
CA ILE A 26 3.91 6.26 11.26
C ILE A 26 3.37 4.85 11.12
N VAL A 27 3.45 4.06 12.20
CA VAL A 27 2.80 2.75 12.29
C VAL A 27 1.78 2.84 13.42
N LEU A 28 0.51 2.64 13.09
CA LEU A 28 -0.58 2.60 14.05
C LEU A 28 -0.92 1.14 14.38
N GLU A 29 -1.34 0.87 15.61
CA GLU A 29 -1.87 -0.44 15.97
C GLU A 29 -3.20 -0.71 15.27
N GLU A 30 -4.09 0.27 15.33
CA GLU A 30 -5.41 0.19 14.72
C GLU A 30 -5.85 1.57 14.22
N THR A 31 -6.61 1.58 13.13
CA THR A 31 -7.34 2.75 12.64
C THR A 31 -8.61 2.31 11.91
N THR A 32 -9.50 3.23 11.58
CA THR A 32 -10.60 2.92 10.66
C THR A 32 -10.06 2.70 9.23
N SER A 33 -9.22 3.63 8.75
CA SER A 33 -8.61 3.62 7.42
C SER A 33 -7.34 4.48 7.40
N THR A 34 -6.23 3.96 6.87
CA THR A 34 -4.99 4.72 6.70
C THR A 34 -5.17 5.88 5.71
N ASN A 35 -6.07 5.75 4.72
CA ASN A 35 -6.39 6.86 3.81
C ASN A 35 -6.99 8.05 4.56
N ASP A 36 -7.89 7.78 5.50
CA ASP A 36 -8.58 8.83 6.25
C ASP A 36 -7.61 9.54 7.21
N VAL A 37 -6.70 8.77 7.84
CA VAL A 37 -5.61 9.32 8.65
C VAL A 37 -4.73 10.24 7.80
N VAL A 38 -4.27 9.78 6.63
CA VAL A 38 -3.41 10.58 5.76
C VAL A 38 -4.12 11.83 5.27
N TRP A 39 -5.42 11.77 4.96
CA TRP A 39 -6.20 12.96 4.63
C TRP A 39 -6.27 13.97 5.78
N GLN A 40 -6.42 13.49 7.01
CA GLN A 40 -6.43 14.36 8.18
C GLN A 40 -5.06 15.02 8.36
N MET A 41 -3.98 14.24 8.30
CA MET A 41 -2.61 14.75 8.36
C MET A 41 -2.29 15.76 7.25
N ALA A 42 -2.82 15.55 6.04
CA ALA A 42 -2.66 16.48 4.92
C ALA A 42 -3.31 17.83 5.21
N LYS A 43 -4.50 17.86 5.85
CA LYS A 43 -5.15 19.11 6.30
C LYS A 43 -4.32 19.81 7.37
N ASP A 44 -3.68 19.04 8.23
CA ASP A 44 -2.82 19.55 9.32
C ASP A 44 -1.41 19.92 8.83
N GLY A 45 -1.15 19.88 7.52
CA GLY A 45 0.08 20.37 6.91
C GLY A 45 1.22 19.35 6.83
N ALA A 46 0.93 18.05 7.00
CA ALA A 46 1.96 17.00 6.93
C ALA A 46 2.75 17.02 5.60
N PRO A 47 4.06 16.76 5.62
CA PRO A 47 4.92 16.87 4.45
C PRO A 47 4.58 15.84 3.36
N GLU A 48 5.07 16.07 2.15
CA GLU A 48 4.94 15.11 1.06
C GLU A 48 5.72 13.83 1.36
N GLY A 49 5.20 12.70 0.90
CA GLY A 49 5.82 11.40 1.05
C GLY A 49 5.68 10.79 2.44
N ILE A 50 4.91 11.40 3.36
CA ILE A 50 4.58 10.75 4.62
C ILE A 50 3.81 9.44 4.35
N VAL A 51 4.19 8.40 5.09
CA VAL A 51 3.56 7.07 5.01
C VAL A 51 2.94 6.73 6.36
N VAL A 52 1.69 6.29 6.33
CA VAL A 52 0.99 5.76 7.51
C VAL A 52 0.66 4.30 7.25
N PHE A 53 1.25 3.41 8.05
CA PHE A 53 0.86 2.02 8.16
C PHE A 53 -0.13 1.84 9.31
N ALA A 54 -0.95 0.80 9.23
CA ALA A 54 -1.67 0.27 10.37
C ALA A 54 -1.47 -1.25 10.45
N GLU A 55 -1.38 -1.81 11.66
CA GLU A 55 -1.39 -3.27 11.85
C GLU A 55 -2.77 -3.86 11.56
N GLN A 56 -3.84 -3.10 11.86
CA GLN A 56 -5.22 -3.43 11.57
C GLN A 56 -6.01 -2.20 11.09
N GLN A 57 -6.98 -2.43 10.19
CA GLN A 57 -8.02 -1.45 9.89
C GLN A 57 -9.40 -2.04 10.18
N SER A 58 -10.22 -1.33 10.96
CA SER A 58 -11.59 -1.76 11.28
C SER A 58 -12.62 -1.40 10.21
N ALA A 59 -12.30 -0.43 9.33
CA ALA A 59 -13.15 0.00 8.23
C ALA A 59 -12.33 0.27 6.96
N GLY A 60 -11.40 -0.63 6.63
CA GLY A 60 -10.53 -0.52 5.47
C GLY A 60 -11.32 -0.28 4.19
N ARG A 61 -10.88 0.66 3.36
CA ARG A 61 -11.63 1.12 2.18
C ARG A 61 -11.08 0.54 0.89
N GLY A 62 -11.98 0.10 0.01
CA GLY A 62 -11.73 -0.24 -1.38
C GLY A 62 -12.40 0.74 -2.35
N GLN A 63 -12.23 0.51 -3.65
CA GLN A 63 -12.91 1.31 -4.67
C GLN A 63 -14.43 1.06 -4.68
N ARG A 64 -15.19 2.05 -5.17
CA ARG A 64 -16.64 1.97 -5.39
C ARG A 64 -17.44 1.57 -4.13
N GLY A 65 -16.95 1.94 -2.96
CA GLY A 65 -17.61 1.66 -1.67
C GLY A 65 -17.36 0.24 -1.13
N ASN A 66 -16.52 -0.57 -1.78
CA ASN A 66 -16.13 -1.87 -1.24
C ASN A 66 -15.29 -1.71 0.04
N THR A 67 -15.33 -2.73 0.89
CA THR A 67 -14.51 -2.81 2.12
C THR A 67 -13.25 -3.66 1.86
N TRP A 68 -12.18 -3.39 2.60
CA TRP A 68 -10.94 -4.16 2.58
C TRP A 68 -10.69 -4.83 3.94
N GLU A 69 -10.72 -6.16 3.99
CA GLU A 69 -10.41 -6.94 5.19
C GLU A 69 -8.93 -6.84 5.56
N SER A 70 -8.65 -6.27 6.74
CA SER A 70 -7.30 -5.93 7.20
C SER A 70 -6.94 -6.70 8.47
N ALA A 71 -6.73 -8.02 8.37
CA ALA A 71 -6.40 -8.86 9.52
C ALA A 71 -5.13 -8.36 10.23
N ALA A 72 -5.20 -8.25 11.57
CA ALA A 72 -4.16 -7.67 12.42
C ALA A 72 -2.82 -8.41 12.26
N GLY A 73 -1.74 -7.68 11.97
CA GLY A 73 -0.40 -8.28 11.87
C GLY A 73 -0.18 -9.17 10.65
N LYS A 74 -1.14 -9.26 9.72
CA LYS A 74 -1.08 -10.21 8.60
C LYS A 74 -0.74 -9.58 7.27
N GLY A 75 -0.99 -8.29 7.06
CA GLY A 75 -0.73 -7.66 5.78
C GLY A 75 0.05 -6.37 5.89
N LEU A 76 0.09 -5.66 4.76
CA LEU A 76 0.55 -4.29 4.68
C LEU A 76 -0.65 -3.41 4.32
N TRP A 77 -1.09 -2.62 5.28
CA TRP A 77 -2.18 -1.65 5.15
C TRP A 77 -1.55 -0.28 5.29
N PHE A 78 -1.36 0.44 4.19
CA PHE A 78 -0.71 1.75 4.28
C PHE A 78 -1.21 2.75 3.27
N SER A 79 -0.99 4.02 3.59
CA SER A 79 -1.28 5.12 2.69
C SER A 79 -0.13 6.12 2.63
N VAL A 80 0.05 6.74 1.46
CA VAL A 80 1.10 7.73 1.19
C VAL A 80 0.46 9.05 0.78
N LEU A 81 0.93 10.16 1.36
CA LEU A 81 0.57 11.50 0.90
C LEU A 81 1.48 11.96 -0.24
N LEU A 82 0.90 12.36 -1.36
CA LEU A 82 1.63 12.84 -2.54
C LEU A 82 1.12 14.24 -2.93
N ARG A 83 2.00 15.08 -3.48
CA ARG A 83 1.68 16.41 -4.01
C ARG A 83 2.06 16.53 -5.48
N PRO A 84 1.38 15.79 -6.38
CA PRO A 84 1.81 15.74 -7.77
C PRO A 84 1.82 17.12 -8.45
N LYS A 85 2.93 17.47 -9.09
CA LYS A 85 3.14 18.75 -9.80
C LYS A 85 2.72 18.70 -11.28
N THR A 86 2.89 17.56 -11.92
CA THR A 86 2.53 17.32 -13.33
C THR A 86 1.19 16.62 -13.47
N ALA A 87 0.78 16.35 -14.72
CA ALA A 87 -0.50 15.77 -15.13
C ALA A 87 -0.79 14.34 -14.65
N ILE A 88 -0.29 13.92 -13.48
CA ILE A 88 -1.00 12.95 -12.63
C ILE A 88 -2.25 13.68 -12.08
N SER A 89 -3.13 14.11 -12.99
CA SER A 89 -4.45 14.66 -12.69
C SER A 89 -5.50 13.56 -12.69
N ASP A 90 -5.19 12.39 -13.27
CA ASP A 90 -6.09 11.24 -13.32
C ASP A 90 -5.79 10.23 -12.19
N PRO A 91 -6.67 10.10 -11.19
CA PRO A 91 -6.52 9.10 -10.13
C PRO A 91 -6.51 7.66 -10.66
N VAL A 92 -7.12 7.39 -11.83
CA VAL A 92 -7.14 6.05 -12.45
C VAL A 92 -5.75 5.69 -12.96
N GLN A 93 -5.08 6.61 -13.67
CA GLN A 93 -3.72 6.39 -14.15
C GLN A 93 -2.74 6.16 -12.99
N LEU A 94 -2.84 6.95 -11.91
CA LEU A 94 -2.00 6.76 -10.74
C LEU A 94 -2.26 5.40 -10.06
N ALA A 95 -3.51 4.97 -9.98
CA ALA A 95 -3.87 3.66 -9.44
C ALA A 95 -3.29 2.52 -10.28
N GLN A 96 -3.36 2.62 -11.62
CA GLN A 96 -2.80 1.63 -12.55
C GLN A 96 -1.28 1.53 -12.42
N GLN A 97 -0.58 2.66 -12.43
CA GLN A 97 0.88 2.69 -12.29
C GLN A 97 1.31 2.13 -10.93
N THR A 98 0.62 2.51 -9.86
CA THR A 98 0.91 1.96 -8.53
C THR A 98 0.65 0.46 -8.47
N ALA A 99 -0.49 -0.01 -8.97
CA ALA A 99 -0.83 -1.43 -8.94
C ALA A 99 0.16 -2.26 -9.78
N GLN A 100 0.65 -1.71 -10.90
CA GLN A 100 1.72 -2.31 -11.68
C GLN A 100 3.02 -2.41 -10.87
N ILE A 101 3.42 -1.38 -10.13
CA ILE A 101 4.61 -1.41 -9.25
C ILE A 101 4.46 -2.44 -8.13
N VAL A 102 3.28 -2.54 -7.52
CA VAL A 102 3.01 -3.57 -6.50
C VAL A 102 3.17 -4.97 -7.11
N ALA A 103 2.60 -5.19 -8.30
CA ALA A 103 2.72 -6.47 -9.00
C ALA A 103 4.17 -6.82 -9.36
N THR A 104 4.95 -5.88 -9.93
CA THR A 104 6.36 -6.12 -10.29
C THR A 104 7.24 -6.31 -9.06
N THR A 105 6.96 -5.62 -7.96
CA THR A 105 7.69 -5.83 -6.69
C THR A 105 7.41 -7.23 -6.15
N ILE A 106 6.16 -7.71 -6.20
CA ILE A 106 5.83 -9.09 -5.80
C ILE A 106 6.56 -10.10 -6.70
N GLN A 107 6.61 -9.86 -8.01
CA GLN A 107 7.33 -10.70 -8.96
C GLN A 107 8.84 -10.76 -8.65
N SER A 108 9.48 -9.61 -8.38
CA SER A 108 10.92 -9.55 -8.13
C SER A 108 11.32 -10.16 -6.78
N GLU A 109 10.55 -9.88 -5.73
CA GLU A 109 10.88 -10.34 -4.37
C GLU A 109 10.56 -11.81 -4.14
N PHE A 110 9.53 -12.35 -4.82
CA PHE A 110 9.01 -13.69 -4.50
C PHE A 110 8.91 -14.64 -5.69
N HIS A 111 9.26 -14.20 -6.91
CA HIS A 111 9.13 -14.99 -8.14
C HIS A 111 7.70 -15.51 -8.39
N LEU A 112 6.70 -14.78 -7.92
CA LEU A 112 5.28 -15.09 -8.11
C LEU A 112 4.74 -14.39 -9.35
N SER A 113 3.91 -15.07 -10.14
CA SER A 113 3.23 -14.52 -11.31
C SER A 113 2.08 -13.57 -10.91
N ALA A 114 2.41 -12.46 -10.24
CA ALA A 114 1.46 -11.43 -9.86
C ALA A 114 1.09 -10.56 -11.06
N THR A 115 -0.18 -10.39 -11.37
CA THR A 115 -0.66 -9.63 -12.53
C THR A 115 -1.62 -8.53 -12.14
N LEU A 116 -1.56 -7.42 -12.89
CA LEU A 116 -2.52 -6.33 -12.76
C LEU A 116 -3.84 -6.73 -13.42
N LYS A 117 -4.90 -6.80 -12.62
CA LYS A 117 -6.29 -6.74 -13.10
C LYS A 117 -6.74 -5.30 -13.02
N LEU A 118 -6.86 -4.68 -14.18
CA LEU A 118 -7.14 -3.25 -14.29
C LEU A 118 -8.45 -2.86 -13.56
N PRO A 119 -8.50 -1.65 -12.99
CA PRO A 119 -7.43 -0.64 -12.99
C PRO A 119 -6.46 -0.74 -11.81
N ASN A 120 -6.77 -1.50 -10.75
CA ASN A 120 -6.16 -1.25 -9.44
C ASN A 120 -5.97 -2.50 -8.56
N ASP A 121 -6.28 -3.69 -9.07
CA ASP A 121 -6.20 -4.92 -8.29
C ASP A 121 -5.05 -5.80 -8.79
N ILE A 122 -4.37 -6.47 -7.86
CA ILE A 122 -3.28 -7.39 -8.18
C ILE A 122 -3.72 -8.81 -7.85
N TYR A 123 -3.47 -9.74 -8.77
CA TYR A 123 -3.91 -11.12 -8.68
C TYR A 123 -2.73 -12.09 -8.80
N ILE A 124 -2.82 -13.23 -8.10
CA ILE A 124 -1.96 -14.40 -8.29
C ILE A 124 -2.90 -15.59 -8.49
N GLU A 125 -2.70 -16.36 -9.57
CA GLU A 125 -3.54 -17.53 -9.90
C GLU A 125 -5.06 -17.23 -9.83
N ASN A 126 -5.48 -16.11 -10.44
CA ASN A 126 -6.88 -15.63 -10.45
C ASN A 126 -7.49 -15.27 -9.08
N ARG A 127 -6.70 -15.23 -8.01
CA ARG A 127 -7.11 -14.73 -6.70
C ARG A 127 -6.45 -13.40 -6.35
N LYS A 128 -7.21 -12.49 -5.77
CA LYS A 128 -6.76 -11.15 -5.41
C LYS A 128 -5.77 -11.21 -4.24
N VAL A 129 -4.58 -10.62 -4.41
CA VAL A 129 -3.55 -10.52 -3.38
C VAL A 129 -3.35 -9.10 -2.87
N ALA A 130 -3.60 -8.09 -3.71
CA ALA A 130 -3.48 -6.70 -3.32
C ALA A 130 -4.49 -5.81 -4.05
N GLY A 131 -4.68 -4.61 -3.52
CA GLY A 131 -5.53 -3.58 -4.09
C GLY A 131 -4.97 -2.19 -3.83
N VAL A 132 -5.23 -1.28 -4.76
CA VAL A 132 -4.85 0.13 -4.68
C VAL A 132 -6.08 1.02 -4.67
N LEU A 133 -6.08 2.03 -3.80
CA LEU A 133 -7.10 3.06 -3.73
C LEU A 133 -6.44 4.44 -3.78
N VAL A 134 -6.63 5.16 -4.88
CA VAL A 134 -6.17 6.55 -5.02
C VAL A 134 -7.35 7.48 -4.82
N GLU A 135 -7.18 8.45 -3.92
CA GLU A 135 -8.10 9.57 -3.75
C GLU A 135 -7.35 10.87 -4.04
N MET A 136 -7.95 11.75 -4.84
CA MET A 136 -7.32 13.02 -5.24
C MET A 136 -8.22 14.21 -4.94
N ARG A 137 -7.61 15.34 -4.58
CA ARG A 137 -8.28 16.62 -4.41
C ARG A 137 -7.52 17.69 -5.17
N ALA A 138 -8.18 18.27 -6.16
CA ALA A 138 -7.66 19.43 -6.87
C ALA A 138 -7.64 20.65 -5.94
N GLN A 139 -6.62 21.50 -6.11
CA GLN A 139 -6.46 22.73 -5.34
C GLN A 139 -6.26 23.90 -6.32
N PRO A 140 -7.04 25.00 -6.24
CA PRO A 140 -6.97 26.10 -7.22
C PRO A 140 -5.66 26.91 -7.21
N LYS A 141 -4.94 26.95 -6.08
CA LYS A 141 -3.74 27.80 -5.88
C LYS A 141 -2.58 27.05 -5.20
N ALA A 142 -2.64 25.72 -5.17
CA ALA A 142 -1.66 24.87 -4.53
C ALA A 142 -1.49 23.56 -5.34
N PRO A 143 -0.38 22.82 -5.16
CA PRO A 143 -0.25 21.49 -5.76
C PRO A 143 -1.45 20.61 -5.42
N HIS A 144 -1.88 19.76 -6.35
CA HIS A 144 -2.94 18.78 -6.06
C HIS A 144 -2.51 17.85 -4.92
N LEU A 145 -3.48 17.35 -4.16
CA LEU A 145 -3.22 16.32 -3.15
C LEU A 145 -3.69 14.97 -3.68
N ALA A 146 -2.87 13.95 -3.49
CA ALA A 146 -3.24 12.57 -3.72
C ALA A 146 -2.92 11.74 -2.47
N VAL A 147 -3.86 10.91 -2.06
CA VAL A 147 -3.65 9.87 -1.04
C VAL A 147 -3.66 8.53 -1.75
N LEU A 148 -2.51 7.87 -1.74
CA LEU A 148 -2.32 6.55 -2.32
C LEU A 148 -2.44 5.49 -1.23
N GLY A 149 -3.56 4.77 -1.19
CA GLY A 149 -3.77 3.61 -0.32
C GLY A 149 -3.39 2.31 -0.99
N VAL A 150 -2.64 1.46 -0.30
CA VAL A 150 -2.24 0.14 -0.75
C VAL A 150 -2.54 -0.88 0.35
N GLY A 151 -3.29 -1.92 -0.02
CA GLY A 151 -3.52 -3.09 0.81
C GLY A 151 -2.90 -4.32 0.15
N VAL A 152 -2.03 -5.03 0.87
CA VAL A 152 -1.45 -6.31 0.41
C VAL A 152 -1.67 -7.39 1.44
N ASN A 153 -2.23 -8.52 1.00
CA ASN A 153 -2.37 -9.72 1.81
C ASN A 153 -1.02 -10.44 1.86
N VAL A 154 -0.34 -10.42 3.01
CA VAL A 154 1.03 -10.93 3.13
C VAL A 154 1.04 -12.31 3.78
N ASN A 155 0.75 -12.38 5.07
CA ASN A 155 0.80 -13.56 5.93
C ASN A 155 -0.59 -14.08 6.34
N GLN A 156 -1.70 -13.61 5.72
CA GLN A 156 -3.02 -14.21 5.96
C GLN A 156 -3.09 -15.67 5.53
N MET A 157 -3.68 -16.50 6.36
CA MET A 157 -4.03 -17.88 6.08
C MET A 157 -5.53 -17.98 5.69
N PRO A 158 -6.01 -19.11 5.15
CA PRO A 158 -7.41 -19.24 4.73
C PRO A 158 -8.45 -18.91 5.82
N HIS A 159 -8.13 -19.15 7.10
CA HIS A 159 -9.01 -18.82 8.22
C HIS A 159 -9.04 -17.33 8.58
N ASP A 160 -8.09 -16.54 8.10
CA ASP A 160 -8.03 -15.08 8.31
C ASP A 160 -8.96 -14.33 7.33
N PHE A 161 -9.50 -15.01 6.31
CA PHE A 161 -10.47 -14.45 5.36
C PHE A 161 -11.89 -14.86 5.70
N SER A 162 -12.85 -13.95 5.49
CA SER A 162 -14.27 -14.28 5.50
C SER A 162 -14.62 -15.35 4.47
N GLU A 163 -15.71 -16.09 4.71
CA GLU A 163 -16.14 -17.18 3.82
C GLU A 163 -16.32 -16.72 2.37
N GLU A 164 -16.85 -15.52 2.16
CA GLU A 164 -17.07 -14.92 0.83
C GLU A 164 -15.76 -14.64 0.08
N LEU A 165 -14.66 -14.37 0.80
CA LEU A 165 -13.38 -14.03 0.20
C LEU A 165 -12.43 -15.21 0.04
N ARG A 166 -12.60 -16.31 0.80
CA ARG A 166 -11.65 -17.45 0.81
C ARG A 166 -11.31 -18.00 -0.58
N GLU A 167 -12.28 -18.05 -1.49
CA GLU A 167 -12.06 -18.57 -2.85
C GLU A 167 -11.51 -17.52 -3.82
N ARG A 168 -11.68 -16.23 -3.51
CA ARG A 168 -11.39 -15.10 -4.42
C ARG A 168 -10.16 -14.31 -4.01
N ALA A 169 -9.71 -14.44 -2.77
CA ALA A 169 -8.53 -13.80 -2.22
C ALA A 169 -7.41 -14.82 -1.99
N THR A 170 -6.18 -14.34 -2.01
CA THR A 170 -4.99 -15.08 -1.63
C THR A 170 -4.05 -14.15 -0.87
N SER A 171 -2.96 -14.70 -0.37
CA SER A 171 -1.88 -13.97 0.29
C SER A 171 -0.54 -14.44 -0.24
N LEU A 172 0.51 -13.65 0.02
CA LEU A 172 1.85 -14.03 -0.36
C LEU A 172 2.30 -15.33 0.32
N VAL A 173 1.99 -15.55 1.61
CA VAL A 173 2.33 -16.79 2.34
C VAL A 173 1.70 -18.02 1.72
N ILE A 174 0.45 -17.92 1.26
CA ILE A 174 -0.26 -19.01 0.58
C ILE A 174 0.38 -19.27 -0.78
N ALA A 175 0.59 -18.22 -1.58
CA ALA A 175 1.10 -18.33 -2.94
C ALA A 175 2.56 -18.85 -2.98
N ARG A 176 3.43 -18.36 -2.09
CA ARG A 176 4.84 -18.78 -2.01
C ARG A 176 5.08 -20.03 -1.16
N ARG A 177 4.06 -20.50 -0.43
CA ARG A 177 4.13 -21.63 0.51
C ARG A 177 5.16 -21.43 1.65
N GLY A 178 5.19 -20.24 2.24
CA GLY A 178 6.11 -19.92 3.34
C GLY A 178 5.99 -18.47 3.83
N PRO A 179 6.39 -18.17 5.07
CA PRO A 179 6.21 -16.85 5.66
C PRO A 179 6.98 -15.76 4.91
N VAL A 180 6.43 -14.55 4.91
CA VAL A 180 7.06 -13.34 4.35
C VAL A 180 7.47 -12.41 5.48
N ASP A 181 8.68 -11.86 5.41
CA ASP A 181 9.08 -10.73 6.23
C ASP A 181 8.38 -9.45 5.73
N ARG A 182 7.43 -8.95 6.53
CA ARG A 182 6.63 -7.77 6.19
C ARG A 182 7.46 -6.50 6.13
N THR A 183 8.47 -6.36 6.99
CA THR A 183 9.34 -5.18 7.04
C THR A 183 10.17 -5.10 5.76
N SER A 184 10.85 -6.19 5.39
CA SER A 184 11.66 -6.26 4.17
C SER A 184 10.80 -5.98 2.92
N PHE A 185 9.60 -6.57 2.85
CA PHE A 185 8.69 -6.34 1.72
C PHE A 185 8.13 -4.91 1.67
N ALA A 186 7.77 -4.32 2.82
CA ALA A 186 7.34 -2.93 2.88
C ALA A 186 8.44 -1.97 2.40
N VAL A 187 9.69 -2.20 2.79
CA VAL A 187 10.84 -1.41 2.30
C VAL A 187 10.96 -1.51 0.78
N ALA A 188 10.87 -2.71 0.20
CA ALA A 188 10.94 -2.90 -1.24
C ALA A 188 9.82 -2.15 -1.98
N LEU A 189 8.58 -2.24 -1.48
CA LEU A 189 7.44 -1.50 -2.03
C LEU A 189 7.66 0.02 -1.98
N LEU A 190 8.04 0.55 -0.81
CA LEU A 190 8.23 2.00 -0.66
C LEU A 190 9.37 2.53 -1.54
N ARG A 191 10.48 1.77 -1.70
CA ARG A 191 11.57 2.14 -2.61
C ARG A 191 11.10 2.19 -4.07
N ASN A 192 10.37 1.17 -4.53
CA ASN A 192 9.89 1.13 -5.92
C ASN A 192 8.82 2.19 -6.20
N LEU A 193 7.94 2.48 -5.23
CA LEU A 193 6.99 3.59 -5.31
C LEU A 193 7.71 4.94 -5.37
N ASP A 194 8.76 5.16 -4.56
CA ASP A 194 9.55 6.40 -4.58
C ASP A 194 10.23 6.62 -5.93
N LEU A 195 10.85 5.57 -6.48
CA LEU A 195 11.52 5.62 -7.79
C LEU A 195 10.54 6.03 -8.90
N LEU A 196 9.35 5.40 -8.94
CA LEU A 196 8.31 5.76 -9.90
C LEU A 196 7.86 7.22 -9.70
N TYR A 197 7.59 7.60 -8.46
CA TYR A 197 7.09 8.94 -8.15
C TYR A 197 8.07 10.02 -8.58
N ARG A 198 9.36 9.81 -8.32
CA ARG A 198 10.42 10.74 -8.70
C ARG A 198 10.64 10.78 -10.21
N ALA A 199 10.59 9.64 -10.90
CA ALA A 199 10.66 9.63 -12.37
C ALA A 199 9.51 10.43 -13.00
N ALA A 200 8.30 10.37 -12.43
CA ALA A 200 7.15 11.13 -12.91
C ALA A 200 7.18 12.63 -12.55
N HIS A 201 7.99 13.05 -11.56
CA HIS A 201 8.21 14.46 -11.18
C HIS A 201 9.45 15.11 -11.78
N LEU A 202 10.35 14.32 -12.36
CA LEU A 202 11.51 14.80 -13.10
C LEU A 202 11.18 15.06 -14.59
N LEU A 203 9.96 14.75 -15.00
CA LEU A 203 9.35 15.09 -16.29
C LEU A 203 8.39 16.27 -16.10
#